data_AF-A0A2D6F358-F1
#
_entry.id   AF-A0A2D6F358-F1
#
_cell.length_a   1.000
_cell.length_b   1.000
_cell.length_c   1.000
_cell.angle_alpha   90.00
_cell.angle_beta   90.00
_cell.angle_gamma   90.00
#
_symmetry.space_group_name_H-M   'P 1'
#
loop_
_entity.id
_entity.type
_entity.pdbx_description
1 polymer ?
#
loop_
_entity_poly.entity_id
_entity_poly.type
_entity_poly.pdbx_seq_one_letter_code
_entity_poly.pdbx_strand_id
1 'polypeptide(L)'
;MDTNQSTQNKSNPSAPTQKTCVWAIFALIFAFLIPPLGIILGIVSLVKIKNDQSLTGKGLAIAGIIIGSLITIFIILQLIAVTLLFTGLSSGGIATSCIVGAPFSCVDVTMFSDKVTIELFASLVHEASIEDITVNGQPCIITGEIKGGTNTIVCTGISLDKDEPVNGQMTLTYQATPTGPLHELKGTFRGQVSV
;
A
#
# COMPACT_ATOMS: atom_id res chain seq x y z
N MET A 1 -78.64 -17.60 -24.44
CA MET A 1 -78.93 -16.17 -24.64
C MET A 1 -78.63 -15.43 -23.36
N ASP A 2 -77.51 -14.70 -23.39
CA ASP A 2 -77.42 -13.27 -23.07
C ASP A 2 -77.60 -12.74 -21.64
N THR A 3 -76.46 -12.32 -21.08
CA THR A 3 -76.14 -10.91 -20.75
C THR A 3 -76.99 -10.21 -19.68
N ASN A 4 -76.39 -9.81 -18.54
CA ASN A 4 -76.00 -8.40 -18.32
C ASN A 4 -75.30 -8.13 -16.97
N GLN A 5 -74.33 -7.22 -17.04
CA GLN A 5 -73.65 -6.50 -15.98
C GLN A 5 -74.65 -5.65 -15.16
N SER A 6 -74.39 -5.23 -13.91
CA SER A 6 -73.86 -3.88 -13.63
C SER A 6 -73.80 -3.60 -12.10
N THR A 7 -72.71 -2.94 -11.66
CA THR A 7 -72.63 -1.86 -10.63
C THR A 7 -72.80 -2.21 -9.12
N GLN A 8 -72.00 -1.78 -8.10
CA GLN A 8 -70.95 -0.76 -7.91
C GLN A 8 -70.08 -0.98 -6.64
N ASN A 9 -68.74 -0.93 -6.82
CA ASN A 9 -67.69 -0.18 -6.09
C ASN A 9 -67.78 0.13 -4.56
N LYS A 10 -66.77 -0.33 -3.79
CA LYS A 10 -66.14 0.45 -2.68
C LYS A 10 -64.64 0.11 -2.46
N SER A 11 -63.78 0.76 -3.26
CA SER A 11 -62.47 1.36 -2.91
C SER A 11 -61.50 0.68 -1.90
N ASN A 12 -60.42 0.05 -2.38
CA ASN A 12 -59.04 0.61 -2.36
C ASN A 12 -57.99 -0.39 -2.94
N PRO A 13 -57.44 -0.15 -4.15
CA PRO A 13 -56.24 -0.81 -4.64
C PRO A 13 -55.00 0.03 -4.26
N SER A 14 -54.25 -0.39 -3.24
CA SER A 14 -52.94 0.20 -2.97
C SER A 14 -51.83 -0.69 -3.53
N ALA A 15 -51.23 -0.16 -4.60
CA ALA A 15 -49.92 -0.53 -5.14
C ALA A 15 -48.79 -0.27 -4.09
N PRO A 16 -47.55 -0.14 -4.54
CA PRO A 16 -46.55 -1.14 -4.91
C PRO A 16 -45.44 -1.17 -3.82
N THR A 17 -44.61 -2.20 -3.71
CA THR A 17 -43.18 -1.94 -3.40
C THR A 17 -42.33 -3.16 -3.63
N GLN A 18 -41.63 -3.15 -4.77
CA GLN A 18 -40.31 -3.74 -4.85
C GLN A 18 -39.48 -3.15 -3.71
N LYS A 19 -39.30 -3.89 -2.61
CA LYS A 19 -38.29 -3.55 -1.60
C LYS A 19 -36.98 -4.22 -1.99
N THR A 20 -36.50 -3.88 -3.18
CA THR A 20 -35.05 -3.80 -3.42
C THR A 20 -34.53 -2.98 -2.27
N CYS A 21 -33.73 -3.58 -1.40
CA CYS A 21 -33.19 -2.88 -0.26
C CYS A 21 -32.23 -1.85 -0.82
N VAL A 22 -32.74 -0.64 -1.08
CA VAL A 22 -32.02 0.59 -1.45
C VAL A 22 -30.80 0.78 -0.52
N TRP A 23 -30.92 0.27 0.71
CA TRP A 23 -29.88 0.12 1.73
C TRP A 23 -28.63 -0.68 1.32
N ALA A 24 -28.75 -1.73 0.50
CA ALA A 24 -27.60 -2.51 0.03
C ALA A 24 -26.76 -1.71 -0.98
N ILE A 25 -27.42 -0.85 -1.77
CA ILE A 25 -26.78 0.02 -2.75
C ILE A 25 -26.08 1.19 -2.03
N PHE A 26 -26.72 1.79 -1.03
CA PHE A 26 -26.09 2.82 -0.19
C PHE A 26 -24.92 2.31 0.65
N ALA A 27 -24.98 1.06 1.15
CA ALA A 27 -23.86 0.42 1.85
C ALA A 27 -22.63 0.22 0.95
N LEU A 28 -22.86 -0.05 -0.34
CA LEU A 28 -21.82 -0.23 -1.35
C LEU A 28 -21.18 1.12 -1.75
N ILE A 29 -21.99 2.18 -1.79
CA ILE A 29 -21.52 3.55 -2.10
C ILE A 29 -20.73 4.14 -0.93
N PHE A 30 -21.17 3.96 0.32
CA PHE A 30 -20.45 4.46 1.50
C PHE A 30 -19.18 3.67 1.85
N ALA A 31 -19.09 2.39 1.46
CA ALA A 31 -17.88 1.59 1.60
C ALA A 31 -16.71 2.11 0.74
N PHE A 32 -17.02 2.87 -0.32
CA PHE A 32 -16.04 3.43 -1.25
C PHE A 32 -15.47 4.78 -0.79
N LEU A 33 -16.12 5.49 0.14
CA LEU A 33 -15.77 6.87 0.50
C LEU A 33 -14.86 7.00 1.73
N ILE A 34 -14.85 6.01 2.65
CA ILE A 34 -13.99 6.00 3.87
C ILE A 34 -13.54 4.55 4.16
N PRO A 35 -12.28 4.16 3.86
CA PRO A 35 -11.81 2.77 3.82
C PRO A 35 -12.10 1.88 5.06
N PRO A 36 -12.01 2.34 6.33
CA PRO A 36 -12.27 1.45 7.48
C PRO A 36 -13.75 1.13 7.74
N LEU A 37 -14.71 1.91 7.23
CA LEU A 37 -16.15 1.66 7.48
C LEU A 37 -16.80 0.71 6.47
N GLY A 38 -16.17 0.49 5.31
CA GLY A 38 -16.71 -0.36 4.26
C GLY A 38 -16.78 -1.86 4.60
N ILE A 39 -15.89 -2.34 5.47
CA ILE A 39 -15.78 -3.76 5.82
C ILE A 39 -16.95 -4.21 6.72
N ILE A 40 -17.37 -3.37 7.67
CA ILE A 40 -18.44 -3.73 8.63
C ILE A 40 -19.81 -3.74 7.94
N LEU A 41 -20.04 -2.83 6.99
CA LEU A 41 -21.30 -2.78 6.23
C LEU A 41 -21.42 -3.87 5.14
N GLY A 42 -20.29 -4.40 4.66
CA GLY A 42 -20.26 -5.51 3.70
C GLY A 42 -20.74 -6.85 4.28
N ILE A 43 -20.52 -7.09 5.58
CA ILE A 43 -20.88 -8.36 6.23
C ILE A 43 -22.41 -8.50 6.43
N VAL A 44 -23.09 -7.41 6.77
CA VAL A 44 -24.55 -7.42 7.05
C VAL A 44 -25.38 -7.57 5.77
N SER A 45 -24.82 -7.18 4.62
CA SER A 45 -25.50 -7.23 3.32
C SER A 45 -25.52 -8.63 2.70
N LEU A 46 -24.57 -9.52 3.05
CA LEU A 46 -24.52 -10.89 2.54
C LEU A 46 -25.63 -11.81 3.09
N VAL A 47 -26.16 -11.53 4.28
CA VAL A 47 -27.13 -12.42 4.95
C VAL A 47 -28.55 -12.31 4.39
N LYS A 48 -28.86 -11.25 3.62
CA LYS A 48 -30.24 -10.95 3.16
C LYS A 48 -30.59 -11.44 1.75
N ILE A 49 -29.62 -11.97 0.99
CA ILE A 49 -29.82 -12.46 -0.38
C ILE A 49 -30.25 -13.94 -0.43
N LYS A 50 -30.13 -14.67 0.69
CA LYS A 50 -30.32 -16.13 0.70
C LYS A 50 -31.77 -16.61 0.87
N ASN A 51 -32.76 -15.72 1.00
CA ASN A 51 -34.03 -16.13 1.59
C ASN A 51 -35.30 -15.51 1.00
N ASP A 52 -35.50 -15.47 -0.32
CA ASP A 52 -36.88 -15.65 -0.78
C ASP A 52 -37.08 -16.21 -2.17
N GLN A 53 -38.08 -17.09 -2.21
CA GLN A 53 -38.26 -18.21 -3.10
C GLN A 53 -39.66 -18.08 -3.69
N SER A 54 -39.84 -17.36 -4.79
CA SER A 54 -40.93 -17.60 -5.75
C SER A 54 -40.97 -16.57 -6.89
N LEU A 55 -41.27 -17.10 -8.09
CA LEU A 55 -41.83 -16.45 -9.29
C LEU A 55 -40.85 -15.87 -10.34
N THR A 56 -41.08 -16.33 -11.57
CA THR A 56 -40.56 -15.94 -12.90
C THR A 56 -39.60 -14.75 -12.92
N GLY A 57 -38.33 -15.02 -12.60
CA GLY A 57 -37.25 -14.02 -12.61
C GLY A 57 -35.87 -14.62 -12.89
N LYS A 58 -35.79 -15.87 -13.36
CA LYS A 58 -34.52 -16.61 -13.56
C LYS A 58 -33.53 -15.81 -14.43
N GLY A 59 -34.00 -15.15 -15.49
CA GLY A 59 -33.15 -14.31 -16.34
C GLY A 59 -32.58 -13.08 -15.63
N LEU A 60 -33.37 -12.42 -14.77
CA LEU A 60 -32.94 -11.24 -14.03
C LEU A 60 -32.01 -11.60 -12.86
N ALA A 61 -32.22 -12.77 -12.23
CA ALA A 61 -31.32 -13.30 -11.21
C ALA A 61 -29.96 -13.69 -11.81
N ILE A 62 -29.95 -14.34 -12.98
CA ILE A 62 -28.72 -14.67 -13.70
C ILE A 62 -27.99 -13.40 -14.16
N ALA A 63 -28.71 -12.38 -14.66
CA ALA A 63 -28.14 -11.10 -15.00
C ALA A 63 -27.51 -10.40 -13.78
N GLY A 64 -28.17 -10.44 -12.62
CA GLY A 64 -27.64 -9.90 -11.37
C GLY A 64 -26.36 -10.60 -10.91
N ILE A 65 -26.28 -11.93 -11.04
CA ILE A 65 -25.07 -12.70 -10.70
C ILE A 65 -23.92 -12.36 -11.65
N ILE A 66 -24.18 -12.29 -12.96
CA ILE A 66 -23.14 -12.00 -13.96
C ILE A 66 -22.61 -10.57 -13.79
N ILE A 67 -23.50 -9.59 -13.69
CA ILE A 67 -23.12 -8.18 -13.52
C ILE A 67 -22.42 -7.98 -12.19
N GLY A 68 -22.92 -8.59 -11.10
CA GLY A 68 -22.29 -8.54 -9.78
C GLY A 68 -20.90 -9.17 -9.77
N SER A 69 -20.72 -10.32 -10.44
CA SER A 69 -19.43 -10.99 -10.56
C SER A 69 -18.41 -10.14 -11.33
N LEU A 70 -18.82 -9.56 -12.47
CA LEU A 70 -17.96 -8.69 -13.27
C LEU A 70 -17.52 -7.44 -12.51
N ILE A 71 -18.45 -6.78 -11.81
CA ILE A 71 -18.14 -5.60 -10.99
C ILE A 71 -17.19 -5.98 -9.84
N THR A 72 -17.40 -7.13 -9.21
CA THR A 72 -16.54 -7.62 -8.12
C THR A 72 -15.11 -7.86 -8.61
N ILE A 73 -14.95 -8.52 -9.76
CA ILE A 73 -13.64 -8.77 -10.37
C ILE A 73 -12.94 -7.45 -10.70
N PHE A 74 -13.66 -6.49 -11.27
CA PHE A 74 -13.11 -5.18 -11.62
C PHE A 74 -12.63 -4.41 -10.39
N ILE A 75 -13.40 -4.41 -9.29
CA ILE A 75 -13.03 -3.80 -8.02
C ILE A 75 -11.76 -4.44 -7.44
N ILE A 76 -11.67 -5.78 -7.45
CA ILE A 76 -10.49 -6.50 -6.95
C ILE A 76 -9.24 -6.12 -7.75
N LEU A 77 -9.35 -6.09 -9.08
CA LEU A 77 -8.24 -5.74 -9.96
C LEU A 77 -7.75 -4.30 -9.69
N GLN A 78 -8.69 -3.38 -9.49
CA GLN A 78 -8.38 -1.98 -9.20
C GLN A 78 -7.74 -1.82 -7.82
N LEU A 79 -8.18 -2.58 -6.82
CA LEU A 79 -7.58 -2.60 -5.49
C LEU A 79 -6.14 -3.12 -5.52
N ILE A 80 -5.86 -4.16 -6.31
CA ILE A 80 -4.49 -4.66 -6.52
C ILE A 80 -3.64 -3.60 -7.21
N ALA A 81 -4.12 -3.00 -8.30
CA ALA A 81 -3.39 -1.97 -9.04
C ALA A 81 -3.07 -0.75 -8.17
N VAL A 82 -4.03 -0.27 -7.39
CA VAL A 82 -3.83 0.82 -6.42
C VAL A 82 -2.80 0.41 -5.37
N THR A 83 -2.92 -0.77 -4.78
CA THR A 83 -1.94 -1.24 -3.78
C THR A 83 -0.54 -1.26 -4.36
N LEU A 84 -0.35 -1.83 -5.57
CA LEU A 84 0.96 -1.90 -6.22
C LEU A 84 1.56 -0.52 -6.58
N LEU A 85 0.71 0.45 -6.93
CA LEU A 85 1.15 1.82 -7.21
C LEU A 85 1.52 2.58 -5.93
N PHE A 86 0.77 2.39 -4.84
CA PHE A 86 1.02 3.06 -3.56
C PHE A 86 2.14 2.43 -2.74
N THR A 87 2.28 1.10 -2.78
CA THR A 87 3.43 0.38 -2.21
C THR A 87 4.59 0.30 -3.20
N GLY A 88 4.46 0.97 -4.35
CA GLY A 88 5.46 1.25 -5.35
C GLY A 88 6.54 0.22 -5.43
N LEU A 89 6.28 -0.91 -6.11
CA LEU A 89 7.28 -1.86 -6.59
C LEU A 89 8.53 -1.95 -5.67
N SER A 90 8.32 -2.18 -4.38
CA SER A 90 9.43 -2.45 -3.48
C SER A 90 10.00 -3.77 -3.99
N SER A 91 11.19 -3.69 -4.58
CA SER A 91 12.08 -4.82 -4.82
C SER A 91 11.98 -5.73 -3.60
N GLY A 92 11.93 -7.04 -3.82
CA GLY A 92 11.75 -8.08 -2.79
C GLY A 92 12.89 -8.17 -1.77
N GLY A 93 13.32 -7.03 -1.21
CA GLY A 93 14.15 -6.92 -0.03
C GLY A 93 13.30 -7.25 1.19
N ILE A 94 13.84 -8.18 1.96
CA ILE A 94 13.48 -8.42 3.36
C ILE A 94 13.45 -7.09 4.10
N ALA A 95 12.69 -6.98 5.21
CA ALA A 95 12.51 -5.74 5.98
C ALA A 95 13.83 -5.01 6.30
N THR A 96 14.24 -4.13 5.39
CA THR A 96 15.42 -3.29 5.54
C THR A 96 15.00 -2.04 6.28
N SER A 97 15.47 -1.87 7.51
CA SER A 97 15.24 -0.65 8.28
C SER A 97 16.47 0.23 8.17
N CYS A 98 16.36 1.40 7.55
CA CYS A 98 17.44 2.38 7.50
C CYS A 98 16.96 3.70 8.13
N ILE A 99 17.67 4.14 9.16
CA ILE A 99 17.32 5.31 9.96
C ILE A 99 18.52 6.24 9.96
N VAL A 100 18.33 7.44 9.46
CA VAL A 100 19.30 8.53 9.49
C VAL A 100 18.58 9.83 9.83
N GLY A 101 19.23 10.69 10.60
CA GLY A 101 18.68 12.00 10.94
C GLY A 101 18.70 12.98 9.76
N ALA A 102 17.80 13.96 9.80
CA ALA A 102 17.85 15.11 8.90
C ALA A 102 19.23 15.79 8.97
N PRO A 103 19.75 16.32 7.84
CA PRO A 103 19.05 16.57 6.58
C PRO A 103 19.12 15.44 5.54
N PHE A 104 19.58 14.26 5.97
CA PHE A 104 19.64 13.05 5.15
C PHE A 104 18.37 12.22 5.32
N SER A 105 17.99 11.50 4.26
CA SER A 105 16.93 10.50 4.28
C SER A 105 17.43 9.25 3.58
N CYS A 106 17.21 8.09 4.19
CA CYS A 106 17.57 6.84 3.55
C CYS A 106 16.50 6.46 2.54
N VAL A 107 16.91 6.21 1.30
CA VAL A 107 16.03 5.85 0.19
C VAL A 107 15.94 4.34 0.10
N ASP A 108 17.09 3.68 0.00
CA ASP A 108 17.20 2.23 -0.07
C ASP A 108 18.53 1.73 0.50
N VAL A 109 18.56 0.48 0.96
CA VAL A 109 19.79 -0.22 1.29
C VAL A 109 19.73 -1.63 0.73
N THR A 110 20.61 -1.91 -0.21
CA THR A 110 20.76 -3.23 -0.82
C THR A 110 22.04 -3.89 -0.31
N MET A 111 21.92 -5.14 0.13
CA MET A 111 23.03 -5.90 0.73
C MET A 111 23.37 -7.10 -0.16
N PHE A 112 24.63 -7.21 -0.56
CA PHE A 112 25.17 -8.32 -1.35
C PHE A 112 26.24 -9.06 -0.54
N SER A 113 26.71 -10.21 -1.03
CA SER A 113 27.73 -11.02 -0.35
C SER A 113 29.08 -10.31 -0.14
N ASP A 114 29.45 -9.38 -1.02
CA ASP A 114 30.75 -8.70 -1.03
C ASP A 114 30.69 -7.18 -0.82
N LYS A 115 29.47 -6.61 -0.82
CA LYS A 115 29.24 -5.17 -0.72
C LYS A 115 27.86 -4.82 -0.19
N VAL A 116 27.75 -3.62 0.38
CA VAL A 116 26.48 -3.01 0.76
C VAL A 116 26.34 -1.68 0.02
N THR A 117 25.23 -1.51 -0.68
CA THR A 117 24.87 -0.28 -1.40
C THR A 117 23.82 0.47 -0.60
N ILE A 118 24.07 1.74 -0.29
CA ILE A 118 23.19 2.61 0.49
C ILE A 118 22.84 3.80 -0.39
N GLU A 119 21.56 4.01 -0.65
CA GLU A 119 21.07 5.20 -1.33
C GLU A 119 20.55 6.21 -0.30
N LEU A 120 21.18 7.38 -0.28
CA LEU A 120 20.83 8.49 0.62
C LEU A 120 20.40 9.70 -0.19
N PHE A 121 19.26 10.26 0.18
CA PHE A 121 18.83 11.57 -0.27
C PHE A 121 19.34 12.64 0.71
N ALA A 122 20.10 13.62 0.21
CA ALA A 122 20.57 14.75 0.98
C ALA A 122 19.86 16.02 0.52
N SER A 123 19.25 16.74 1.46
CA SER A 123 18.62 18.04 1.21
C SER A 123 19.37 19.14 1.95
N LEU A 124 19.35 20.38 1.46
CA LEU A 124 19.85 21.54 2.23
C LEU A 124 21.29 21.39 2.79
N VAL A 125 22.14 20.62 2.12
CA VAL A 125 23.57 20.45 2.47
C VAL A 125 24.44 21.21 1.49
N HIS A 126 25.46 21.88 2.00
CA HIS A 126 26.49 22.51 1.18
C HIS A 126 27.64 21.54 0.90
N GLU A 127 28.10 20.87 1.97
CA GLU A 127 29.16 19.87 1.93
C GLU A 127 28.76 18.71 2.86
N ALA A 128 28.97 17.47 2.42
CA ALA A 128 28.66 16.28 3.19
C ALA A 128 29.64 15.17 2.86
N SER A 129 30.05 14.41 3.87
CA SER A 129 30.94 13.27 3.72
C SER A 129 30.57 12.18 4.73
N ILE A 130 31.02 10.97 4.44
CA ILE A 130 30.87 9.84 5.35
C ILE A 130 32.22 9.63 6.01
N GLU A 131 32.19 9.60 7.34
CA GLU A 131 33.38 9.43 8.15
C GLU A 131 33.71 7.95 8.31
N ASP A 132 32.71 7.14 8.67
CA ASP A 132 32.89 5.72 8.91
C ASP A 132 31.60 4.94 8.65
N ILE A 133 31.75 3.71 8.13
CA ILE A 133 30.67 2.74 8.02
C ILE A 133 31.19 1.42 8.58
N THR A 134 30.47 0.88 9.57
CA THR A 134 30.67 -0.47 10.08
C THR A 134 29.51 -1.37 9.71
N VAL A 135 29.81 -2.58 9.28
CA VAL A 135 28.84 -3.64 8.97
C VAL A 135 29.14 -4.82 9.88
N ASN A 136 28.19 -5.22 10.72
CA ASN A 136 28.38 -6.26 11.76
C ASN A 136 29.62 -6.00 12.67
N GLY A 137 29.99 -4.72 12.85
CA GLY A 137 31.16 -4.30 13.62
C GLY A 137 32.49 -4.30 12.84
N GLN A 138 32.50 -4.68 11.57
CA GLN A 138 33.68 -4.61 10.70
C GLN A 138 33.66 -3.31 9.88
N PRO A 139 34.74 -2.52 9.85
CA PRO A 139 34.85 -1.36 8.97
C PRO A 139 34.93 -1.81 7.51
N CYS A 140 34.38 -1.01 6.61
CA CYS A 140 34.43 -1.27 5.17
C CYS A 140 35.02 -0.11 4.38
N ILE A 141 35.40 -0.39 3.13
CA ILE A 141 35.93 0.60 2.20
C ILE A 141 34.75 1.34 1.56
N ILE A 142 34.64 2.63 1.88
CA ILE A 142 33.56 3.50 1.42
C ILE A 142 33.93 4.07 0.05
N THR A 143 33.03 3.95 -0.91
CA THR A 143 33.14 4.54 -2.25
C THR A 143 31.87 5.34 -2.56
N GLY A 144 32.03 6.61 -2.90
CA GLY A 144 30.94 7.50 -3.24
C GLY A 144 31.18 8.93 -2.76
N GLU A 145 30.44 9.87 -3.31
CA GLU A 145 30.41 11.27 -2.86
C GLU A 145 28.97 11.64 -2.51
N ILE A 146 28.79 12.53 -1.52
CA ILE A 146 27.48 13.05 -1.17
C ILE A 146 27.33 14.48 -1.70
N LYS A 147 26.34 14.67 -2.57
CA LYS A 147 25.91 15.97 -3.10
C LYS A 147 24.42 16.17 -2.81
N GLY A 148 23.88 17.35 -3.12
CA GLY A 148 22.44 17.57 -3.02
C GLY A 148 21.66 16.64 -3.95
N GLY A 149 20.63 15.98 -3.44
CA GLY A 149 19.83 14.98 -4.17
C GLY A 149 20.08 13.54 -3.71
N THR A 150 19.80 12.57 -4.57
CA THR A 150 20.02 11.15 -4.30
C THR A 150 21.46 10.76 -4.62
N ASN A 151 22.13 10.11 -3.68
CA ASN A 151 23.51 9.65 -3.79
C ASN A 151 23.60 8.18 -3.45
N THR A 152 24.45 7.47 -4.16
CA THR A 152 24.68 6.04 -3.94
C THR A 152 26.05 5.86 -3.32
N ILE A 153 26.09 5.18 -2.18
CA ILE A 153 27.30 4.91 -1.42
C ILE A 153 27.51 3.40 -1.38
N VAL A 154 28.72 2.97 -1.68
CA VAL A 154 29.08 1.56 -1.73
C VAL A 154 30.12 1.26 -0.66
N CYS A 155 29.81 0.29 0.19
CA CYS A 155 30.64 -0.23 1.25
C CYS A 155 31.15 -1.60 0.82
N THR A 156 32.47 -1.74 0.60
CA THR A 156 33.11 -2.95 0.06
C THR A 156 34.17 -3.50 1.02
N GLY A 157 34.66 -4.71 0.75
CA GLY A 157 35.68 -5.34 1.61
C GLY A 157 35.09 -6.07 2.82
N ILE A 158 33.82 -6.46 2.72
CA ILE A 158 33.08 -7.25 3.70
C ILE A 158 32.71 -8.59 3.06
N SER A 159 32.54 -9.62 3.89
CA SER A 159 32.10 -10.94 3.46
C SER A 159 30.87 -11.30 4.26
N LEU A 160 29.73 -11.40 3.59
CA LEU A 160 28.44 -11.67 4.20
C LEU A 160 27.88 -12.98 3.65
N ASP A 161 27.38 -13.83 4.55
CA ASP A 161 26.75 -15.09 4.18
C ASP A 161 25.31 -14.87 3.70
N LYS A 162 24.81 -15.82 2.90
CA LYS A 162 23.42 -15.80 2.44
C LYS A 162 22.47 -15.87 3.64
N ASP A 163 21.44 -15.03 3.63
CA ASP A 163 20.44 -14.90 4.71
C ASP A 163 21.04 -14.46 6.06
N GLU A 164 22.26 -13.93 6.08
CA GLU A 164 22.87 -13.37 7.28
C GLU A 164 22.19 -12.05 7.67
N PRO A 165 21.81 -11.86 8.96
CA PRO A 165 21.32 -10.57 9.43
C PRO A 165 22.46 -9.55 9.45
N VAL A 166 22.26 -8.45 8.74
CA VAL A 166 23.23 -7.37 8.65
C VAL A 166 22.79 -6.22 9.54
N ASN A 167 23.67 -5.78 10.42
CA ASN A 167 23.51 -4.60 11.26
C ASN A 167 24.64 -3.61 10.96
N GLY A 168 24.30 -2.49 10.33
CA GLY A 168 25.23 -1.45 9.99
C GLY A 168 25.03 -0.18 10.80
N GLN A 169 26.14 0.49 11.09
CA GLN A 169 26.18 1.84 11.65
C GLN A 169 27.01 2.71 10.74
N MET A 170 26.57 3.94 10.51
CA MET A 170 27.27 4.92 9.69
C MET A 170 27.36 6.25 10.44
N THR A 171 28.49 6.93 10.29
CA THR A 171 28.71 8.27 10.82
C THR A 171 28.93 9.21 9.64
N LEU A 172 28.10 10.23 9.55
CA LEU A 172 28.13 11.24 8.48
C LEU A 172 28.45 12.59 9.08
N THR A 173 29.18 13.41 8.32
CA THR A 173 29.43 14.80 8.66
C THR A 173 28.89 15.71 7.57
N TYR A 174 28.33 16.85 7.96
CA TYR A 174 27.78 17.81 7.00
C TYR A 174 27.88 19.26 7.46
N GLN A 175 27.89 20.16 6.49
CA GLN A 175 27.76 21.60 6.68
C GLN A 175 26.50 22.10 5.97
N ALA A 176 25.62 22.77 6.71
CA ALA A 176 24.41 23.38 6.15
C ALA A 176 24.73 24.66 5.33
N THR A 177 25.80 25.36 5.69
CA THR A 177 26.23 26.62 5.06
C THR A 177 27.75 26.65 4.89
N PRO A 178 28.29 27.40 3.91
CA PRO A 178 29.74 27.44 3.64
C PRO A 178 30.62 27.90 4.80
N THR A 179 30.06 28.69 5.72
CA THR A 179 30.75 29.20 6.93
C THR A 179 30.15 28.64 8.22
N GLY A 180 29.37 27.57 8.12
CA GLY A 180 28.69 26.95 9.25
C GLY A 180 29.59 25.99 10.03
N PRO A 181 29.17 25.56 11.22
CA PRO A 181 29.84 24.48 11.93
C PRO A 181 29.61 23.14 11.21
N LEU A 182 30.59 22.24 11.31
CA LEU A 182 30.45 20.86 10.91
C LEU A 182 29.57 20.12 11.93
N HIS A 183 28.56 19.42 11.44
CA HIS A 183 27.65 18.61 12.25
C HIS A 183 27.88 17.13 11.97
N GLU A 184 27.93 16.32 13.04
CA GLU A 184 28.01 14.87 12.97
C GLU A 184 26.61 14.27 13.16
N LEU A 185 26.27 13.27 12.34
CA LEU A 185 25.04 12.49 12.41
C LEU A 185 25.36 11.01 12.38
N LYS A 186 24.63 10.25 13.20
CA LYS A 186 24.71 8.80 13.23
C LYS A 186 23.49 8.20 12.58
N GLY A 187 23.71 7.29 11.64
CA GLY A 187 22.69 6.49 11.00
C GLY A 187 22.87 5.02 11.34
N THR A 188 21.78 4.27 11.32
CA THR A 188 21.80 2.82 11.49
C THR A 188 20.96 2.17 10.40
N PHE A 189 21.46 1.09 9.84
CA PHE A 189 20.72 0.30 8.86
C PHE A 189 20.74 -1.17 9.25
N ARG A 190 19.66 -1.89 8.95
CA ARG A 190 19.53 -3.31 9.20
C ARG A 190 18.79 -3.96 8.05
N GLY A 191 19.09 -5.22 7.79
CA GLY A 191 18.47 -5.99 6.73
C GLY A 191 19.05 -7.38 6.66
N GLN A 192 18.85 -8.04 5.52
CA GLN A 192 19.43 -9.35 5.21
C GLN A 192 20.04 -9.30 3.82
N VAL A 193 21.05 -10.15 3.59
CA VAL A 193 21.71 -10.24 2.28
C VAL A 193 20.73 -10.68 1.21
N SER A 194 20.55 -9.86 0.19
CA SER A 194 19.85 -10.24 -1.03
C SER A 194 20.82 -11.00 -1.92
N VAL A 195 20.40 -12.20 -2.35
CA VAL A 195 21.08 -12.99 -3.39
C VAL A 195 20.90 -12.41 -4.78
#